data_AF-A0A959IP05-F1
#
_entry.id   AF-A0A959IP05-F1
#
_cell.length_a   1.000
_cell.length_b   1.000
_cell.length_c   1.000
_cell.angle_alpha   90.00
_cell.angle_beta   90.00
_cell.angle_gamma   90.00
#
_symmetry.space_group_name_H-M   'P 1'
#
loop_
_entity.id
_entity.type
_entity.pdbx_description
1 polymer ?
#
loop_
_entity_poly.entity_id
_entity_poly.type
_entity_poly.pdbx_seq_one_letter_code
_entity_poly.pdbx_strand_id
1 'polypeptide(L)'
;MKLLTKSIHEQLLRNGRLQAERLEQGETDADFIPVVKLFTPDAKCTWLLTELDPEEPDIAFGLCDLGMGFPELGNVLISELEALRGKLGLPVERDRHFYPDKTLSAYADEARSSEMIKA
;
A
#
# COMPACT_ATOMS: atom_id res chain seq x y z
N MET A 1 11.36 4.59 -13.82
CA MET A 1 11.93 3.90 -12.64
C MET A 1 10.82 3.04 -12.07
N LYS A 2 11.07 1.78 -11.68
CA LYS A 2 10.01 0.93 -11.09
C LYS A 2 9.70 1.39 -9.67
N LEU A 3 8.43 1.48 -9.30
CA LEU A 3 8.01 1.86 -7.93
C LEU A 3 8.45 0.80 -6.91
N LEU A 4 8.28 -0.47 -7.27
CA LEU A 4 8.64 -1.61 -6.44
C LEU A 4 10.02 -2.13 -6.86
N THR A 5 10.96 -2.15 -5.91
CA THR A 5 12.22 -2.88 -6.10
C THR A 5 11.97 -4.38 -6.07
N LYS A 6 12.93 -5.18 -6.57
CA LYS A 6 12.81 -6.65 -6.55
C LYS A 6 12.52 -7.20 -5.15
N SER A 7 13.21 -6.72 -4.13
CA SER A 7 13.01 -7.18 -2.75
C SER A 7 11.63 -6.79 -2.19
N ILE A 8 11.16 -5.57 -2.48
CA ILE A 8 9.82 -5.12 -2.07
C ILE A 8 8.76 -5.99 -2.75
N HIS A 9 8.88 -6.19 -4.06
CA HIS A 9 7.95 -7.01 -4.83
C HIS A 9 7.91 -8.46 -4.33
N GLU A 10 9.07 -9.07 -4.06
CA GLU A 10 9.15 -10.42 -3.50
C GLU A 10 8.51 -10.54 -2.11
N GLN A 11 8.68 -9.52 -1.27
CA GLN A 11 8.07 -9.49 0.06
C GLN A 11 6.55 -9.30 -0.01
N LEU A 12 6.05 -8.38 -0.84
CA LEU A 12 4.61 -8.19 -1.06
C LEU A 12 3.96 -9.48 -1.60
N LEU A 13 4.59 -10.15 -2.57
CA LEU A 13 4.11 -11.44 -3.08
C LEU A 13 4.14 -12.56 -2.04
N ARG A 14 5.12 -12.54 -1.12
CA ARG A 14 5.15 -13.49 -0.01
C ARG A 14 3.96 -13.28 0.91
N ASN A 15 3.64 -12.03 1.24
CA ASN A 15 2.47 -11.70 2.05
C ASN A 15 1.18 -12.12 1.34
N GLY A 16 1.06 -11.89 0.03
CA GLY A 16 -0.10 -12.32 -0.75
C GLY A 16 -0.31 -13.84 -0.77
N ARG A 17 0.75 -14.62 -0.92
CA ARG A 17 0.67 -16.09 -0.81
C ARG A 17 0.22 -16.56 0.58
N LEU A 18 0.71 -15.91 1.64
CA LEU A 18 0.28 -16.23 3.01
C LEU A 18 -1.20 -15.87 3.23
N GLN A 19 -1.65 -14.74 2.68
CA GLN A 19 -3.06 -14.34 2.75
C GLN A 19 -3.95 -15.34 2.00
N ALA A 20 -3.56 -15.75 0.79
CA ALA A 20 -4.30 -16.76 0.03
C ALA A 20 -4.41 -18.10 0.78
N GLU A 21 -3.31 -18.58 1.37
CA GLU A 21 -3.30 -19.82 2.17
C GLU A 21 -4.24 -19.73 3.38
N ARG A 22 -4.25 -18.59 4.09
CA ARG A 22 -5.16 -18.35 5.23
C ARG A 22 -6.62 -18.39 4.80
N LEU A 23 -6.96 -17.76 3.67
CA LEU A 23 -8.30 -17.76 3.12
C LEU A 23 -8.76 -19.17 2.74
N GLU A 24 -7.89 -19.96 2.10
CA GLU A 24 -8.17 -21.38 1.80
C GLU A 24 -8.42 -22.22 3.06
N GLN A 25 -7.74 -21.90 4.15
CA GLN A 25 -7.89 -22.54 5.46
C GLN A 25 -9.10 -22.00 6.26
N GLY A 26 -9.81 -20.99 5.75
CA GLY A 26 -10.94 -20.35 6.43
C GLY A 26 -10.51 -19.52 7.65
N GLU A 27 -9.24 -19.10 7.70
CA GLU A 27 -8.74 -18.21 8.75
C GLU A 27 -9.12 -16.74 8.47
N THR A 28 -9.00 -15.91 9.49
CA THR A 28 -9.10 -14.46 9.30
C THR A 28 -7.90 -13.91 8.53
N ASP A 29 -8.13 -12.80 7.83
CA ASP A 29 -7.12 -12.04 7.11
C ASP A 29 -5.90 -11.75 7.99
N ALA A 30 -4.72 -11.80 7.37
CA ALA A 30 -3.48 -11.42 8.01
C ALA A 30 -3.41 -9.89 8.15
N ASP A 31 -2.96 -9.43 9.32
CA ASP A 31 -2.69 -8.02 9.55
C ASP A 31 -1.18 -7.75 9.43
N PHE A 32 -0.74 -7.48 8.21
CA PHE A 32 0.68 -7.29 7.91
C PHE A 32 1.17 -5.90 8.32
N ILE A 33 2.46 -5.81 8.62
CA ILE A 33 3.18 -4.53 8.65
C ILE A 33 3.39 -4.06 7.20
N PRO A 34 3.09 -2.80 6.85
CA PRO A 34 3.33 -2.25 5.51
C PRO A 34 4.75 -2.54 5.01
N VAL A 35 4.88 -2.94 3.74
CA VAL A 35 6.19 -3.22 3.13
C VAL A 35 6.75 -1.97 2.46
N VAL A 36 5.88 -1.11 1.93
CA VAL A 36 6.27 0.09 1.20
C VAL A 36 5.27 1.21 1.41
N LYS A 37 5.80 2.44 1.50
CA LYS A 37 5.03 3.67 1.41
C LYS A 37 5.29 4.34 0.08
N LEU A 38 4.21 4.66 -0.62
CA LEU A 38 4.21 5.43 -1.86
C LEU A 38 3.49 6.76 -1.63
N PHE A 39 3.90 7.81 -2.33
CA PHE A 39 3.27 9.12 -2.20
C PHE A 39 3.37 9.94 -3.49
N THR A 40 2.50 10.92 -3.64
CA THR A 40 2.64 11.96 -4.68
C THR A 40 3.40 13.16 -4.10
N PRO A 41 4.51 13.63 -4.70
CA PRO A 41 5.26 14.76 -4.16
C PRO A 41 4.53 16.12 -4.30
N ASP A 42 3.60 16.20 -5.25
CA ASP A 42 2.86 17.40 -5.65
C ASP A 42 1.34 17.27 -5.46
N ALA A 43 0.90 16.20 -4.80
CA ALA A 43 -0.46 16.00 -4.33
C ALA A 43 -0.41 15.44 -2.90
N LYS A 44 -1.58 15.16 -2.31
CA LYS A 44 -1.68 14.67 -0.92
C LYS A 44 -2.02 13.18 -0.87
N CYS A 45 -1.63 12.43 -1.90
CA CYS A 45 -1.94 11.01 -1.96
C CYS A 45 -0.83 10.18 -1.32
N THR A 46 -1.20 9.21 -0.49
CA THR A 46 -0.30 8.29 0.20
C THR A 46 -0.87 6.88 0.15
N TRP A 47 -0.01 5.88 -0.05
CA TRP A 47 -0.37 4.47 -0.01
C TRP A 47 0.60 3.70 0.88
N LEU A 48 0.08 2.85 1.76
CA LEU A 48 0.84 1.87 2.54
C LEU A 48 0.45 0.48 2.05
N LEU A 49 1.33 -0.18 1.29
CA LEU A 49 1.03 -1.47 0.66
C LEU A 49 1.62 -2.63 1.47
N THR A 50 0.86 -3.71 1.59
CA THR A 50 1.23 -4.88 2.40
C THR A 50 1.36 -6.16 1.59
N GLU A 51 0.60 -6.33 0.52
CA GLU A 51 0.67 -7.53 -0.32
C GLU A 51 0.37 -7.24 -1.79
N LEU A 52 0.83 -8.17 -2.64
CA LEU A 52 0.42 -8.29 -4.03
C LEU A 52 -0.39 -9.57 -4.19
N ASP A 53 -1.39 -9.53 -5.05
CA ASP A 53 -2.12 -10.72 -5.47
C ASP A 53 -1.13 -11.73 -6.12
N PRO A 54 -1.09 -12.99 -5.66
CA PRO A 54 -0.14 -13.98 -6.16
C PRO A 54 -0.45 -14.47 -7.59
N GLU A 55 -1.70 -14.38 -8.03
CA GLU A 55 -2.15 -14.73 -9.39
C GLU A 55 -2.03 -13.55 -10.35
N GLU A 56 -2.32 -12.34 -9.86
CA GLU A 56 -2.24 -11.08 -10.62
C GLU A 56 -1.34 -10.04 -9.92
N PRO A 57 0.01 -10.16 -9.99
CA PRO A 57 0.97 -9.31 -9.25
C PRO A 57 1.02 -7.82 -9.64
N ASP A 58 0.04 -7.33 -10.40
CA ASP A 58 -0.22 -5.90 -10.59
C ASP A 58 -1.22 -5.35 -9.55
N ILE A 59 -2.05 -6.22 -8.95
CA ILE A 59 -3.00 -5.86 -7.90
C ILE A 59 -2.27 -5.88 -6.56
N ALA A 60 -2.29 -4.76 -5.86
CA ALA A 60 -1.77 -4.61 -4.49
C ALA A 60 -2.90 -4.27 -3.52
N PHE A 61 -2.83 -4.79 -2.30
CA PHE A 61 -3.70 -4.39 -1.20
C PHE A 61 -2.95 -3.47 -0.23
N GLY A 62 -3.68 -2.51 0.35
CA GLY A 62 -3.12 -1.62 1.36
C GLY A 62 -4.08 -0.54 1.82
N LEU A 63 -3.53 0.39 2.60
CA LEU A 63 -4.21 1.60 3.06
C LEU A 63 -3.94 2.73 2.07
N CYS A 64 -5.01 3.33 1.56
CA CYS A 64 -5.00 4.34 0.51
C CYS A 64 -5.60 5.65 1.04
N ASP A 65 -4.86 6.74 0.92
CA ASP A 65 -5.32 8.09 1.22
C ASP A 65 -5.12 8.95 -0.02
N LEU A 66 -6.22 9.43 -0.61
CA LEU A 66 -6.20 10.27 -1.80
C LEU A 66 -6.21 11.77 -1.46
N GLY A 67 -5.99 12.12 -0.19
CA GLY A 67 -5.96 13.50 0.30
C GLY A 67 -7.36 14.13 0.40
N MET A 68 -8.40 13.32 0.50
CA MET A 68 -9.81 13.74 0.51
C MET A 68 -10.47 13.66 1.89
N GLY A 69 -9.73 13.31 2.95
CA GLY A 69 -10.27 13.18 4.31
C GLY A 69 -10.80 11.79 4.66
N PHE A 70 -10.71 10.83 3.72
CA PHE A 70 -11.27 9.48 3.87
C PHE A 70 -10.25 8.41 3.46
N PRO A 71 -9.27 8.09 4.33
CA PRO A 71 -8.36 6.97 4.08
C PRO A 71 -9.11 5.63 4.13
N GLU A 72 -8.83 4.74 3.18
CA GLU A 72 -9.55 3.48 2.99
C GLU A 72 -8.60 2.30 2.75
N LEU A 73 -8.96 1.13 3.29
CA LEU A 73 -8.31 -0.13 2.93
C LEU A 73 -8.89 -0.63 1.61
N GLY A 74 -8.03 -1.03 0.68
CA GLY A 74 -8.49 -1.50 -0.62
C GLY A 74 -7.38 -1.94 -1.55
N ASN A 75 -7.81 -2.38 -2.73
CA ASN A 75 -6.92 -2.79 -3.81
C ASN A 75 -6.59 -1.62 -4.74
N VAL A 76 -5.37 -1.60 -5.25
CA VAL A 76 -4.87 -0.66 -6.26
C VAL A 76 -4.03 -1.40 -7.29
N LEU A 77 -3.97 -0.87 -8.52
CA LEU A 77 -3.05 -1.38 -9.53
C LEU A 77 -1.71 -0.66 -9.45
N ILE A 78 -0.61 -1.43 -9.40
CA ILE A 78 0.74 -0.86 -9.44
C ILE A 78 0.96 -0.11 -10.74
N SER A 79 0.48 -0.65 -11.87
CA SER A 79 0.51 0.02 -13.17
C SER A 79 -0.22 1.37 -13.17
N GLU A 80 -1.36 1.50 -12.48
CA GLU A 80 -2.06 2.77 -12.31
C GLU A 80 -1.24 3.76 -11.47
N LEU A 81 -0.64 3.31 -10.37
CA LEU A 81 0.25 4.15 -9.55
C LEU A 81 1.50 4.60 -10.33
N GLU A 82 2.07 3.74 -11.18
CA GLU A 82 3.21 4.10 -12.04
C GLU A 82 2.83 5.12 -13.14
N ALA A 83 1.59 5.06 -13.63
CA ALA A 83 1.04 5.99 -14.61
C ALA A 83 0.53 7.30 -13.97
N LEU A 84 0.16 7.29 -12.70
CA LEU A 84 -0.44 8.42 -11.99
C LEU A 84 0.52 9.63 -11.96
N ARG A 85 -0.03 10.80 -12.24
CA ARG A 85 0.67 12.08 -12.17
C ARG A 85 -0.11 13.05 -11.31
N GLY A 86 0.58 13.73 -10.40
CA GLY A 86 -0.03 14.79 -9.61
C GLY A 86 -0.21 16.08 -10.40
N LYS A 87 -0.59 17.16 -9.70
CA LYS A 87 -1.02 18.42 -10.31
C LYS A 87 0.09 19.12 -11.11
N LEU A 88 1.34 18.94 -10.72
CA LEU A 88 2.52 19.49 -11.40
C LEU A 88 3.12 18.48 -12.39
N GLY A 89 2.47 17.34 -12.62
CA GLY A 89 2.94 16.30 -13.51
C GLY A 89 4.03 15.42 -12.90
N LEU A 90 4.23 15.45 -11.57
CA LEU A 90 5.23 14.60 -10.92
C LEU A 90 4.67 13.18 -10.75
N PRO A 91 5.51 12.14 -10.93
CA PRO A 91 5.11 10.76 -10.72
C PRO A 91 4.94 10.44 -9.23
N VAL A 92 4.25 9.34 -8.95
CA VAL A 92 4.31 8.71 -7.62
C VAL A 92 5.75 8.33 -7.32
N GLU A 93 6.15 8.50 -6.06
CA GLU A 93 7.47 8.15 -5.55
C GLU A 93 7.36 7.15 -4.40
N ARG A 94 8.44 6.40 -4.20
CA ARG A 94 8.60 5.51 -3.05
C ARG A 94 9.36 6.24 -1.96
N ASP A 95 8.81 6.24 -0.75
CA ASP A 95 9.49 6.77 0.43
C ASP A 95 10.64 5.84 0.84
N ARG A 96 11.87 6.35 0.83
CA ARG A 96 13.08 5.61 1.19
C ARG A 96 13.40 5.67 2.68
N HIS A 97 12.73 6.54 3.42
CA HIS A 97 12.92 6.75 4.85
C HIS A 97 11.71 6.28 5.65
N PHE A 98 10.81 5.53 5.01
CA PHE A 98 9.70 4.90 5.68
C PHE A 98 10.15 3.65 6.44
N TYR A 99 9.95 3.67 7.76
CA TYR A 99 10.26 2.56 8.67
C TYR A 99 9.00 2.24 9.47
N PRO A 100 8.18 1.27 9.02
CA PRO A 100 6.91 0.99 9.65
C PRO A 100 7.09 0.31 11.01
N ASP A 101 6.35 0.77 12.01
CA ASP A 101 6.36 0.27 13.39
C ASP A 101 5.02 -0.31 13.85
N LYS A 102 4.01 -0.36 12.96
CA LYS A 102 2.63 -0.78 13.23
C LYS A 102 2.11 -1.67 12.11
N THR A 103 1.08 -2.46 12.43
CA THR A 103 0.32 -3.21 11.44
C THR A 103 -0.56 -2.30 10.60
N LEU A 104 -1.04 -2.79 9.46
CA LEU A 104 -1.87 -2.03 8.54
C LEU A 104 -3.18 -1.59 9.21
N SER A 105 -3.82 -2.45 9.99
CA SER A 105 -5.04 -2.10 10.72
C SER A 105 -4.82 -0.94 11.70
N ALA A 106 -3.70 -0.94 12.42
CA ALA A 106 -3.35 0.12 13.36
C ALA A 106 -3.09 1.46 12.64
N TYR A 107 -2.42 1.43 11.48
CA TYR A 107 -2.30 2.62 10.63
C TYR A 107 -3.66 3.10 10.10
N ALA A 108 -4.55 2.18 9.72
CA ALA A 108 -5.88 2.51 9.23
C ALA A 108 -6.75 3.18 10.30
N ASP A 109 -6.68 2.71 11.55
CA ASP A 109 -7.40 3.31 12.67
C ASP A 109 -6.90 4.71 12.99
N GLU A 110 -5.58 4.92 13.01
CA GLU A 110 -4.99 6.25 13.18
C GLU A 110 -5.35 7.20 12.04
N ALA A 111 -5.34 6.69 10.81
CA ALA A 111 -5.68 7.45 9.62
C ALA A 111 -7.16 7.85 9.61
N ARG A 112 -8.06 6.94 10.03
CA ARG A 112 -9.49 7.23 10.19
C ARG A 112 -9.72 8.32 11.24
N SER A 113 -9.03 8.27 12.37
CA SER A 113 -9.16 9.30 13.41
C SER A 113 -8.56 10.66 12.99
N SER A 114 -7.59 10.64 12.09
CA SER A 114 -6.87 11.83 11.63
C SER A 114 -7.36 12.37 10.29
N GLU A 115 -8.29 11.67 9.64
CA GLU A 115 -8.73 11.89 8.26
C GLU A 115 -7.59 11.83 7.21
N MET A 116 -6.41 11.33 7.60
CA MET A 116 -5.23 11.21 6.74
C MET A 116 -4.19 10.24 7.29
N ILE A 117 -3.37 9.65 6.41
CA ILE A 117 -2.20 8.84 6.81
C ILE A 117 -1.10 9.74 7.37
N LYS A 118 -0.56 9.40 8.54
CA LYS A 118 0.53 10.14 9.24
C LYS A 118 1.86 9.39 9.33
N ALA A 119 1.95 8.28 8.59
CA ALA A 119 3.13 7.42 8.50
C ALA A 119 4.26 8.08 7.68
#